data_AF-A0A8S0ZK66-F1
#
_entry.id   AF-A0A8S0ZK66-F1
#
_cell.length_a   1.000
_cell.length_b   1.000
_cell.length_c   1.000
_cell.angle_alpha   90.00
_cell.angle_beta   90.00
_cell.angle_gamma   90.00
#
_symmetry.space_group_name_H-M   'P 1'
#
loop_
_entity.id
_entity.type
_entity.pdbx_description
1 polymer ?
#
loop_
_entity_poly.entity_id
_entity_poly.type
_entity_poly.pdbx_seq_one_letter_code
_entity_poly.pdbx_strand_id
1 'polypeptide(L)'
;MEDQMQLLFTNLKLEMEKQTTILKDSIREEIDLKLKPLVEENLYLKNEVEKLNEMVKRLEYGKRENNLIFYGYEESTEEKNTNIIKMVTKTLNDSGIEINKRDINKAFRIGKAKGEARPILVNILNVWKKNEILKNKSSLPKNIFVNEDFSKEVLEKRRELIPQLKEERKKGHIAFIKYDKLVVKDKEGNIRDKRKREQSDSPNNSNKNGRPKINRINAFERMRNRNRSHSTSELNKE
;
A
#
# COMPACT_ATOMS: atom_id res chain seq x y z
N MET A 1 44.19 -41.43 68.96
CA MET A 1 42.73 -41.59 68.80
C MET A 1 42.10 -40.34 68.17
N GLU A 2 42.50 -39.14 68.60
CA GLU A 2 41.97 -37.88 68.08
C GLU A 2 42.29 -37.66 66.59
N ASP A 3 43.51 -37.96 66.14
CA ASP A 3 43.89 -37.84 64.72
C ASP A 3 43.13 -38.82 63.80
N GLN A 4 42.84 -40.03 64.29
CA GLN A 4 42.07 -41.02 63.55
C GLN A 4 40.59 -40.61 63.42
N MET A 5 40.04 -40.00 64.48
CA MET A 5 38.70 -39.40 64.47
C MET A 5 38.64 -38.21 63.51
N GLN A 6 39.63 -37.32 63.52
CA GLN A 6 39.72 -36.20 62.58
C GLN A 6 39.79 -36.70 61.13
N LEU A 7 40.61 -37.71 60.85
CA LEU A 7 40.73 -38.33 59.52
C LEU A 7 39.39 -38.95 59.06
N LEU A 8 38.64 -39.57 59.98
CA LEU A 8 37.31 -40.11 59.68
C LEU A 8 36.32 -39.00 59.31
N PHE A 9 36.28 -37.90 60.07
CA PHE A 9 35.41 -36.77 59.77
C PHE A 9 35.77 -36.08 58.45
N THR A 10 37.06 -35.93 58.14
CA THR A 10 37.49 -35.37 56.84
C THR A 10 37.06 -36.24 55.68
N ASN A 11 37.17 -37.57 55.82
CA ASN A 11 36.75 -38.52 54.78
C ASN A 11 35.23 -38.52 54.60
N LEU A 12 34.45 -38.49 55.70
CA LEU A 12 33.00 -38.38 55.64
C LEU A 12 32.54 -37.08 54.98
N LYS A 13 33.21 -35.96 55.30
CA LYS A 13 32.92 -34.67 54.66
C LYS A 13 33.20 -34.71 53.16
N LEU A 14 34.33 -35.30 52.75
CA LEU A 14 34.70 -35.47 51.35
C LEU A 14 33.67 -36.36 50.61
N GLU A 15 33.24 -37.47 51.22
CA GLU A 15 32.23 -38.37 50.67
C GLU A 15 30.89 -37.66 50.49
N MET A 16 30.49 -36.86 51.48
CA MET A 16 29.25 -36.07 51.42
C MET A 16 29.31 -34.99 50.35
N GLU A 17 30.43 -34.28 50.23
CA GLU A 17 30.64 -33.31 49.16
C GLU A 17 30.52 -33.97 47.78
N LYS A 18 31.16 -35.12 47.58
CA LYS A 18 31.05 -35.91 46.33
C LYS A 18 29.61 -36.32 46.01
N GLN A 19 28.85 -36.80 47.00
CA GLN A 19 27.45 -37.16 46.79
C GLN A 19 26.60 -35.93 46.43
N THR A 20 26.85 -34.78 47.08
CA THR A 20 26.13 -33.55 46.75
C THR A 20 26.46 -33.03 45.36
N THR A 21 27.70 -33.18 44.87
CA THR A 21 28.05 -32.79 43.50
C THR A 21 27.38 -33.70 42.48
N ILE A 22 27.41 -35.03 42.70
CA ILE A 22 26.76 -36.00 41.80
C ILE A 22 25.24 -35.73 41.71
N LEU A 23 24.58 -35.50 42.85
CA LEU A 23 23.15 -35.18 42.86
C LEU A 23 22.84 -33.85 42.16
N LYS A 24 23.66 -32.81 42.38
CA LYS A 24 23.49 -31.52 41.70
C LYS A 24 23.65 -31.65 40.19
N ASP A 25 24.66 -32.38 39.73
CA ASP A 25 24.93 -32.58 38.31
C ASP A 25 23.80 -33.39 37.66
N SER A 26 23.33 -34.47 38.31
CA SER A 26 22.20 -35.26 37.83
C SER A 26 20.91 -34.44 37.71
N ILE A 27 20.58 -33.62 38.71
CA ILE A 27 19.41 -32.73 38.68
C ILE A 27 19.55 -31.70 37.56
N ARG A 28 20.76 -31.13 37.40
CA ARG A 28 21.04 -30.14 36.35
C ARG A 28 20.86 -30.75 34.96
N GLU A 29 21.37 -31.96 34.73
CA GLU A 29 21.20 -32.68 33.47
C GLU A 29 19.72 -32.96 33.19
N GLU A 30 18.94 -33.41 34.17
CA GLU A 30 17.52 -33.67 33.97
C GLU A 30 16.73 -32.39 33.66
N ILE A 31 17.07 -31.27 34.31
CA ILE A 31 16.50 -29.96 34.02
C ILE A 31 16.88 -29.51 32.61
N ASP A 32 18.16 -29.61 32.22
CA ASP A 32 18.64 -29.21 30.89
C ASP A 32 17.99 -30.05 29.78
N LEU A 33 17.78 -31.35 30.01
CA LEU A 33 17.09 -32.25 29.08
C LEU A 33 15.63 -31.85 28.86
N LYS A 34 14.95 -31.33 29.89
CA LYS A 34 13.57 -30.84 29.78
C LYS A 34 13.49 -29.40 29.26
N LEU A 35 14.45 -28.55 29.61
CA LEU A 35 14.43 -27.13 29.29
C LEU A 35 14.80 -26.84 27.83
N LYS A 36 15.78 -27.55 27.26
CA LYS A 36 16.21 -27.39 25.86
C LYS A 36 15.05 -27.54 24.86
N PRO A 37 14.27 -28.64 24.85
CA PRO A 37 13.16 -28.78 23.90
C PRO A 37 12.07 -27.73 24.12
N LEU A 38 11.81 -27.31 25.36
CA LEU A 38 10.85 -26.24 25.64
C LEU A 38 11.32 -24.88 25.09
N VAL A 39 12.62 -24.57 25.17
CA VAL A 39 13.18 -23.34 24.61
C VAL A 39 13.13 -23.37 23.08
N GLU A 40 13.47 -24.51 22.47
CA GLU A 40 13.37 -24.72 21.02
C GLU A 40 11.94 -24.60 20.52
N GLU A 41 10.98 -25.24 21.20
CA GLU A 41 9.56 -25.12 20.90
C GLU A 41 9.06 -23.68 21.06
N ASN A 42 9.46 -22.99 22.13
CA ASN A 42 9.06 -21.60 22.35
C ASN A 42 9.59 -20.68 21.24
N LEU A 43 10.83 -20.92 20.78
CA LEU A 43 11.41 -20.20 19.65
C LEU A 43 10.64 -20.49 18.36
N TYR A 44 10.32 -21.75 18.09
CA TYR A 44 9.51 -22.15 16.95
C TYR A 44 8.13 -21.49 16.97
N LEU A 45 7.43 -21.55 18.10
CA LEU A 45 6.11 -20.94 18.28
C LEU A 45 6.14 -19.43 18.07
N LYS A 46 7.17 -18.73 18.59
CA LYS A 46 7.35 -17.30 18.36
C LYS A 46 7.49 -16.97 16.87
N ASN A 47 8.32 -17.74 16.16
CA ASN A 47 8.49 -17.57 14.71
C ASN A 47 7.19 -17.83 13.95
N GLU A 48 6.42 -18.84 14.36
CA GLU A 48 5.15 -19.15 13.70
C GLU A 48 4.08 -18.08 13.97
N VAL A 49 4.02 -17.56 15.20
CA VAL A 49 3.16 -16.42 15.55
C VAL A 49 3.52 -15.19 14.72
N GLU A 50 4.80 -14.91 14.51
CA GLU A 50 5.25 -13.80 13.66
C GLU A 50 4.76 -13.97 12.21
N LYS A 51 4.98 -15.15 11.60
CA LYS A 51 4.50 -15.44 10.24
C LYS A 51 2.98 -15.32 10.11
N LEU A 52 2.24 -15.83 11.09
CA LEU A 52 0.78 -15.74 11.11
C LEU A 52 0.33 -14.28 11.19
N ASN A 53 0.96 -13.48 12.04
CA ASN A 53 0.68 -12.05 12.14
C ASN A 53 0.96 -11.32 10.81
N GLU A 54 2.06 -11.62 10.13
CA GLU A 54 2.34 -11.06 8.80
C GLU A 54 1.30 -11.46 7.75
N MET A 55 0.87 -12.72 7.77
CA MET A 55 -0.17 -13.21 6.86
C MET A 55 -1.51 -12.51 7.13
N VAL A 56 -1.91 -12.37 8.40
CA VAL A 56 -3.12 -11.63 8.79
C VAL A 56 -3.05 -10.19 8.30
N LYS A 57 -1.91 -9.49 8.50
CA LYS A 57 -1.72 -8.12 8.00
C LYS A 57 -1.88 -8.03 6.49
N ARG A 58 -1.34 -8.98 5.74
CA ARG A 58 -1.47 -9.03 4.27
C ARG A 58 -2.92 -9.25 3.84
N LEU A 59 -3.64 -10.14 4.50
CA LEU A 59 -5.06 -10.42 4.23
C LEU A 59 -5.94 -9.22 4.55
N GLU A 60 -5.71 -8.57 5.69
CA GLU A 60 -6.42 -7.34 6.06
C GLU A 60 -6.18 -6.22 5.05
N TYR A 61 -4.93 -6.05 4.60
CA TYR A 61 -4.59 -5.09 3.56
C TYR A 61 -5.38 -5.37 2.28
N GLY A 62 -5.34 -6.60 1.76
CA GLY A 62 -6.07 -6.96 0.55
C GLY A 62 -7.59 -6.78 0.66
N LYS A 63 -8.16 -7.07 1.84
CA LYS A 63 -9.60 -6.87 2.10
C LYS A 63 -10.01 -5.40 2.13
N ARG A 64 -9.10 -4.51 2.53
CA ARG A 64 -9.35 -3.06 2.67
C ARG A 64 -8.83 -2.24 1.50
N GLU A 65 -8.03 -2.81 0.61
CA GLU A 65 -7.36 -2.10 -0.47
C GLU A 65 -8.33 -1.28 -1.33
N ASN A 66 -9.52 -1.82 -1.60
CA ASN A 66 -10.54 -1.15 -2.42
C ASN A 66 -11.61 -0.39 -1.63
N ASN A 67 -11.45 -0.26 -0.32
CA ASN A 67 -12.39 0.43 0.53
C ASN A 67 -12.09 1.94 0.59
N LEU A 68 -13.16 2.73 0.53
CA LEU A 68 -13.16 4.16 0.79
C LEU A 68 -14.15 4.46 1.91
N ILE A 69 -13.78 5.40 2.76
CA ILE A 69 -14.63 5.88 3.85
C ILE A 69 -15.04 7.32 3.53
N PHE A 70 -16.35 7.51 3.45
CA PHE A 70 -17.00 8.80 3.20
C PHE A 70 -17.59 9.35 4.50
N TYR A 71 -17.31 10.62 4.79
CA TYR A 71 -17.84 11.36 5.93
C TYR A 71 -18.74 12.51 5.45
N GLY A 72 -19.65 12.98 6.31
CA GLY A 72 -20.47 14.16 6.05
C GLY A 72 -21.83 13.91 5.39
N TYR A 73 -22.21 12.64 5.21
CA TYR A 73 -23.55 12.29 4.71
C TYR A 73 -24.56 12.20 5.86
N GLU A 74 -25.49 13.14 5.92
CA GLU A 74 -26.57 13.16 6.92
C GLU A 74 -27.38 11.85 6.92
N GLU A 75 -27.84 11.44 8.10
CA GLU A 75 -28.70 10.28 8.26
C GLU A 75 -30.16 10.73 8.26
N SER A 76 -30.86 10.50 7.14
CA SER A 76 -32.32 10.55 7.15
C SER A 76 -32.87 9.27 7.78
N THR A 77 -33.77 9.42 8.75
CA THR A 77 -34.43 8.34 9.47
C THR A 77 -35.22 7.39 8.56
N GLU A 78 -35.56 7.84 7.35
CA GLU A 78 -36.48 7.16 6.43
C GLU A 78 -35.77 6.29 5.38
N GLU A 79 -34.49 6.54 5.10
CA GLU A 79 -33.83 5.98 3.92
C GLU A 79 -33.00 4.73 4.22
N LYS A 80 -33.56 3.56 3.90
CA LYS A 80 -32.87 2.27 3.96
C LYS A 80 -31.67 2.20 2.97
N ASN A 81 -30.71 1.33 3.27
CA ASN A 81 -29.42 1.11 2.61
C ASN A 81 -29.37 1.20 1.06
N THR A 82 -30.46 0.92 0.35
CA THR A 82 -30.57 1.06 -1.11
C THR A 82 -30.38 2.50 -1.60
N ASN A 83 -30.55 3.50 -0.74
CA ASN A 83 -30.27 4.89 -1.10
C ASN A 83 -28.78 5.25 -1.03
N ILE A 84 -27.99 4.57 -0.19
CA ILE A 84 -26.58 4.92 0.04
C ILE A 84 -25.79 4.89 -1.26
N ILE A 85 -25.94 3.82 -2.05
CA ILE A 85 -25.25 3.69 -3.34
C ILE A 85 -25.66 4.81 -4.28
N LYS A 86 -26.97 5.08 -4.42
CA LYS A 86 -27.49 6.14 -5.29
C LYS A 86 -26.93 7.51 -4.88
N MET A 87 -26.97 7.81 -3.59
CA MET A 87 -26.48 9.04 -2.99
C MET A 87 -25.01 9.25 -3.30
N VAL A 88 -24.15 8.27 -2.98
CA VAL A 88 -22.71 8.34 -3.25
C VAL A 88 -22.43 8.48 -4.76
N THR A 89 -23.11 7.70 -5.61
CA THR A 89 -22.92 7.82 -7.06
C THR A 89 -23.32 9.20 -7.59
N LYS A 90 -24.41 9.77 -7.07
CA LYS A 90 -24.88 11.10 -7.46
C LYS A 90 -23.86 12.16 -7.07
N THR A 91 -23.41 12.16 -5.81
CA THR A 91 -22.42 13.14 -5.33
C THR A 91 -21.11 13.07 -6.10
N LEU A 92 -20.63 11.87 -6.44
CA LEU A 92 -19.43 11.69 -7.24
C LEU A 92 -19.60 12.20 -8.68
N ASN A 93 -20.71 11.86 -9.33
CA ASN A 93 -21.03 12.32 -10.68
C ASN A 93 -21.19 13.84 -10.75
N ASP A 94 -21.89 14.44 -9.78
CA ASP A 94 -22.06 15.89 -9.66
C ASP A 94 -20.72 16.62 -9.48
N SER A 95 -19.71 15.93 -8.95
CA SER A 95 -18.34 16.43 -8.77
C SER A 95 -17.43 16.15 -9.98
N GLY A 96 -17.98 15.64 -11.08
CA GLY A 96 -17.26 15.33 -12.32
C GLY A 96 -16.52 13.99 -12.32
N ILE A 97 -16.82 13.08 -11.38
CA ILE A 97 -16.23 11.74 -11.32
C ILE A 97 -17.28 10.74 -11.80
N GLU A 98 -17.17 10.33 -13.07
CA GLU A 98 -18.13 9.41 -13.68
C GLU A 98 -18.11 8.05 -12.97
N ILE A 99 -19.17 7.68 -12.26
CA ILE A 99 -19.26 6.39 -11.57
C ILE A 99 -20.64 5.76 -11.74
N ASN A 100 -20.62 4.46 -12.02
CA ASN A 100 -21.82 3.65 -12.13
C ASN A 100 -22.05 2.84 -10.86
N LYS A 101 -23.31 2.47 -10.61
CA LYS A 101 -23.65 1.55 -9.50
C LYS A 101 -22.93 0.21 -9.59
N ARG A 102 -22.60 -0.21 -10.83
CA ARG A 102 -21.87 -1.46 -11.11
C ARG A 102 -20.42 -1.40 -10.62
N ASP A 103 -19.83 -0.22 -10.48
CA ASP A 103 -18.45 -0.06 -10.00
C ASP A 103 -18.33 -0.23 -8.49
N ILE A 104 -19.47 -0.25 -7.78
CA ILE A 104 -19.55 -0.39 -6.34
C ILE A 104 -19.99 -1.82 -6.01
N ASN A 105 -19.15 -2.52 -5.25
CA ASN A 105 -19.45 -3.86 -4.77
C ASN A 105 -20.40 -3.83 -3.56
N LYS A 106 -20.04 -3.01 -2.56
CA LYS A 106 -20.78 -2.90 -1.29
C LYS A 106 -20.72 -1.46 -0.78
N ALA A 107 -21.81 -0.98 -0.18
CA ALA A 107 -21.82 0.28 0.54
C ALA A 107 -22.70 0.17 1.79
N PHE A 108 -22.20 0.60 2.95
CA PHE A 108 -22.94 0.56 4.22
C PHE A 108 -22.38 1.57 5.22
N ARG A 109 -23.21 2.01 6.17
CA ARG A 109 -22.78 2.87 7.27
C ARG A 109 -22.03 2.07 8.35
N ILE A 110 -20.94 2.64 8.87
CA ILE A 110 -20.12 2.02 9.91
C ILE A 110 -20.49 2.58 11.28
N GLY A 111 -20.62 1.70 12.28
CA GLY A 111 -20.80 2.09 13.68
C GLY A 111 -22.25 2.22 14.13
N LYS A 112 -22.41 2.56 15.41
CA LYS A 112 -23.71 2.74 16.09
C LYS A 112 -24.17 4.19 15.96
N ALA A 113 -25.47 4.41 15.77
CA ALA A 113 -26.05 5.75 15.73
C ALA A 113 -25.90 6.41 17.10
N LYS A 114 -25.24 7.58 17.16
CA LYS A 114 -24.95 8.33 18.39
C LYS A 114 -25.25 9.83 18.24
N GLY A 115 -26.20 10.20 17.37
CA GLY A 115 -26.55 11.59 17.07
C GLY A 115 -25.70 12.24 15.97
N GLU A 116 -24.47 11.76 15.77
CA GLU A 116 -23.65 12.16 14.62
C GLU A 116 -23.90 11.28 13.40
N ALA A 117 -23.77 11.88 12.21
CA ALA A 117 -23.85 11.19 10.94
C ALA A 117 -22.74 10.13 10.81
N ARG A 118 -23.11 8.85 10.70
CA ARG A 118 -22.14 7.76 10.58
C ARG A 118 -21.44 7.77 9.22
N PRO A 119 -20.13 7.46 9.19
CA PRO A 119 -19.40 7.33 7.95
C PRO A 119 -19.93 6.15 7.12
N ILE A 120 -19.81 6.28 5.80
CA ILE A 120 -20.18 5.24 4.83
C ILE A 120 -18.89 4.58 4.34
N LEU A 121 -18.80 3.26 4.50
CA LEU A 121 -17.81 2.45 3.81
C LEU A 121 -18.33 2.11 2.41
N VAL A 122 -17.51 2.32 1.41
CA VAL A 122 -17.79 1.93 0.02
C VAL A 122 -16.64 1.08 -0.48
N ASN A 123 -16.95 -0.17 -0.85
CA ASN A 123 -16.02 -1.06 -1.53
C ASN A 123 -16.18 -0.89 -3.04
N ILE A 124 -15.13 -0.43 -3.69
CA ILE A 124 -15.07 -0.23 -5.14
C ILE A 124 -14.55 -1.52 -5.79
N LEU A 125 -15.05 -1.90 -6.97
CA LEU A 125 -14.53 -3.08 -7.66
C LEU A 125 -13.13 -2.87 -8.23
N ASN A 126 -12.87 -1.68 -8.78
CA ASN A 126 -11.63 -1.36 -9.48
C ASN A 126 -10.75 -0.37 -8.69
N VAL A 127 -9.50 -0.78 -8.41
CA VAL A 127 -8.46 0.05 -7.80
C VAL A 127 -8.24 1.37 -8.57
N TRP A 128 -8.33 1.34 -9.90
CA TRP A 128 -8.15 2.52 -10.74
C TRP A 128 -9.21 3.57 -10.45
N LYS A 129 -10.46 3.12 -10.29
CA LYS A 129 -11.60 3.99 -9.95
C LYS A 129 -11.47 4.54 -8.54
N LYS A 130 -11.04 3.71 -7.58
CA LYS A 130 -10.66 4.19 -6.22
C LYS A 130 -9.64 5.33 -6.31
N ASN A 131 -8.56 5.14 -7.07
CA ASN A 131 -7.48 6.12 -7.21
C ASN A 131 -7.94 7.39 -7.91
N GLU A 132 -8.84 7.30 -8.89
CA GLU A 132 -9.47 8.45 -9.54
C GLU A 132 -10.28 9.27 -8.54
N ILE A 133 -11.11 8.62 -7.72
CA ILE A 133 -11.89 9.29 -6.65
C ILE A 133 -10.95 10.00 -5.67
N LEU A 134 -9.88 9.34 -5.23
CA LEU A 134 -8.92 9.93 -4.29
C LEU A 134 -8.14 11.11 -4.86
N LYS A 135 -7.84 11.11 -6.16
CA LYS A 135 -7.19 12.23 -6.85
C LYS A 135 -8.11 13.44 -6.96
N ASN A 136 -9.38 13.20 -7.29
CA ASN A 136 -10.38 14.24 -7.52
C ASN A 136 -11.19 14.61 -6.27
N LYS A 137 -10.80 14.11 -5.08
CA LYS A 137 -11.53 14.36 -3.84
C LYS A 137 -11.60 15.84 -3.43
N SER A 138 -10.72 16.70 -3.95
CA SER A 138 -10.80 18.15 -3.75
C SER A 138 -11.96 18.80 -4.49
N SER A 139 -12.51 18.15 -5.51
CA SER A 139 -13.67 18.61 -6.28
C SER A 139 -15.00 18.31 -5.59
N LEU A 140 -14.97 17.52 -4.51
CA LEU A 140 -16.16 17.17 -3.74
C LEU A 140 -16.70 18.39 -2.96
N PRO A 141 -18.00 18.37 -2.59
CA PRO A 141 -18.56 19.37 -1.71
C PRO A 141 -17.76 19.49 -0.40
N LYS A 142 -17.62 20.72 0.12
CA LYS A 142 -16.79 21.01 1.32
C LYS A 142 -17.17 20.21 2.57
N ASN A 143 -18.42 19.76 2.66
CA ASN A 143 -18.93 18.99 3.80
C ASN A 143 -18.60 17.49 3.71
N ILE A 144 -18.17 17.01 2.53
CA ILE A 144 -17.95 15.59 2.27
C ILE A 144 -16.46 15.32 2.20
N PHE A 145 -16.01 14.38 3.03
CA PHE A 145 -14.61 13.98 3.09
C PHE A 145 -14.45 12.51 2.70
N VAL A 146 -13.37 12.22 1.96
CA VAL A 146 -13.06 10.86 1.50
C VAL A 146 -11.65 10.47 1.93
N ASN A 147 -11.59 9.37 2.66
CA ASN A 147 -10.35 8.75 3.12
C ASN A 147 -10.29 7.28 2.71
N GLU A 148 -9.09 6.73 2.75
CA GLU A 148 -8.87 5.29 2.62
C GLU A 148 -9.17 4.57 3.93
N ASP A 149 -9.57 3.31 3.84
CA ASP A 149 -9.78 2.42 4.99
C ASP A 149 -8.45 1.74 5.37
N PHE A 150 -7.76 2.28 6.36
CA PHE A 150 -6.52 1.71 6.88
C PHE A 150 -6.76 0.86 8.14
N SER A 151 -5.87 -0.10 8.39
CA SER A 151 -5.86 -0.87 9.64
C SER A 151 -5.57 0.05 10.84
N LYS A 152 -5.94 -0.42 12.04
CA LYS A 152 -5.76 0.35 13.28
C LYS A 152 -4.29 0.72 13.51
N GLU A 153 -3.38 -0.23 13.30
CA GLU A 153 -1.93 -0.02 13.41
C GLU A 153 -1.44 1.13 12.51
N VAL A 154 -1.91 1.16 11.25
CA VAL A 154 -1.52 2.20 10.29
C VAL A 154 -2.12 3.55 10.67
N LEU A 155 -3.36 3.59 11.18
CA LEU A 155 -3.99 4.83 11.65
C LEU A 155 -3.24 5.42 12.85
N GLU A 156 -2.76 4.60 13.77
CA GLU A 156 -1.95 5.01 14.92
C GLU A 156 -0.61 5.61 14.47
N LYS A 157 0.15 4.89 13.64
CA LYS A 157 1.40 5.43 13.03
C LYS A 157 1.16 6.74 12.29
N ARG A 158 0.07 6.85 11.53
CA ARG A 158 -0.28 8.10 10.82
C ARG A 158 -0.55 9.23 11.80
N ARG A 159 -1.20 8.98 12.94
CA ARG A 159 -1.43 10.01 13.98
C ARG A 159 -0.10 10.53 14.55
N GLU A 160 0.85 9.65 14.79
CA GLU A 160 2.21 9.99 15.25
C GLU A 160 2.99 10.82 14.22
N LEU A 161 2.79 10.57 12.92
CA LEU A 161 3.46 11.29 11.84
C LEU A 161 2.82 12.66 11.51
N ILE A 162 1.59 12.93 11.95
CA ILE A 162 0.90 14.21 11.66
C ILE A 162 1.63 15.44 12.27
N PRO A 163 2.11 15.42 13.52
CA PRO A 163 2.93 16.50 14.07
C PRO A 163 4.16 16.80 13.22
N GLN A 164 4.95 15.77 12.90
CA GLN A 164 6.15 15.89 12.06
C GLN A 164 5.82 16.45 10.67
N LEU A 165 4.73 15.97 10.04
CA LEU A 165 4.23 16.48 8.77
C LEU A 165 3.94 17.99 8.84
N LYS A 166 3.33 18.46 9.93
CA LYS A 166 3.02 19.89 10.11
C LYS A 166 4.30 20.70 10.28
N GLU A 167 5.29 20.20 11.01
CA GLU A 167 6.59 20.85 11.19
C GLU A 167 7.35 20.98 9.86
N GLU A 168 7.44 19.91 9.06
CA GLU A 168 8.10 19.94 7.76
C GLU A 168 7.41 20.88 6.77
N ARG A 169 6.07 20.96 6.81
CA ARG A 169 5.32 21.95 6.02
C ARG A 169 5.57 23.38 6.49
N LYS A 170 5.73 23.63 7.80
CA LYS A 170 6.07 24.95 8.35
C LYS A 170 7.49 25.39 7.93
N LYS A 171 8.43 24.45 7.83
CA LYS A 171 9.78 24.68 7.29
C LYS A 171 9.77 24.98 5.78
N GLY A 172 8.66 24.75 5.09
CA GLY A 172 8.49 25.05 3.68
C GLY A 172 8.75 23.87 2.73
N HIS A 173 9.01 22.66 3.24
CA HIS A 173 9.14 21.44 2.44
C HIS A 173 7.77 20.92 1.98
N ILE A 174 7.73 20.20 0.85
CA ILE A 174 6.52 19.54 0.36
C ILE A 174 6.44 18.17 1.03
N ALA A 175 5.74 18.09 2.18
CA ALA A 175 5.58 16.85 2.92
C ALA A 175 4.16 16.27 2.80
N PHE A 176 4.05 14.94 2.66
CA PHE A 176 2.80 14.18 2.66
C PHE A 176 2.98 12.77 3.24
N ILE A 177 1.93 12.19 3.82
CA ILE A 177 1.98 10.83 4.38
C ILE A 177 1.39 9.84 3.38
N LYS A 178 2.21 8.89 2.91
CA LYS A 178 1.80 7.78 2.06
C LYS A 178 1.78 6.51 2.89
N TYR A 179 0.60 5.91 3.05
CA TYR A 179 0.38 4.75 3.93
C TYR A 179 0.89 5.02 5.36
N ASP A 180 1.94 4.35 5.83
CA ASP A 180 2.56 4.50 7.15
C ASP A 180 3.88 5.30 7.14
N LYS A 181 4.19 6.00 6.05
CA LYS A 181 5.47 6.72 5.87
C LYS A 181 5.25 8.20 5.57
N LEU A 182 6.07 9.05 6.20
CA LEU A 182 6.20 10.47 5.87
C LEU A 182 7.16 10.63 4.69
N VAL A 183 6.70 11.24 3.61
CA VAL A 183 7.51 11.57 2.44
C VAL A 183 7.70 13.08 2.39
N VAL A 184 8.95 13.52 2.53
CA VAL A 184 9.35 14.92 2.41
C VAL A 184 10.03 15.10 1.05
N LYS A 185 9.53 16.04 0.24
CA LYS A 185 10.14 16.44 -1.01
C LYS A 185 10.66 17.87 -0.89
N ASP A 186 11.92 18.05 -1.24
CA ASP A 186 12.49 19.38 -1.38
C ASP A 186 11.98 20.05 -2.65
N LYS A 187 11.68 21.35 -2.55
CA LYS A 187 11.21 22.15 -3.69
C LYS A 187 12.24 22.20 -4.82
N GLU A 188 13.51 21.98 -4.52
CA GLU A 188 14.64 22.14 -5.46
C GLU A 188 15.10 20.84 -6.14
N GLY A 189 14.57 19.68 -5.73
CA GLY A 189 15.03 18.36 -6.19
C GLY A 189 14.54 17.88 -7.56
N ASN A 190 13.77 18.68 -8.31
CA ASN A 190 13.20 18.29 -9.62
C ASN A 190 13.83 19.00 -10.83
N ILE A 191 14.95 19.72 -10.65
CA ILE A 191 15.69 20.37 -11.75
C ILE A 191 16.81 19.48 -12.29
N ARG A 192 17.25 18.45 -11.56
CA ARG A 192 18.32 17.54 -12.00
C ARG A 192 17.69 16.26 -12.57
N ASP A 193 18.00 15.96 -13.84
CA ASP A 193 17.65 14.75 -14.60
C ASP A 193 16.30 14.67 -15.35
N LYS A 194 15.74 15.80 -15.75
CA LYS A 194 15.30 15.83 -17.16
C LYS A 194 16.58 15.82 -17.98
N ARG A 195 17.02 14.63 -18.41
CA ARG A 195 18.02 14.44 -19.46
C ARG A 195 17.75 15.47 -20.55
N LYS A 196 18.46 16.61 -20.50
CA LYS A 196 18.60 17.45 -21.67
C LYS A 196 19.30 16.51 -22.63
N ARG A 197 18.57 16.01 -23.64
CA ARG A 197 19.25 15.56 -24.84
C ARG A 197 20.15 16.74 -25.19
N GLU A 198 21.46 16.54 -25.12
CA GLU A 198 22.35 17.45 -25.79
C GLU A 198 21.81 17.59 -27.21
N GLN A 199 21.65 18.83 -27.68
CA GLN A 199 21.29 19.04 -29.06
C GLN A 199 22.40 18.38 -29.86
N SER A 200 22.09 17.26 -30.51
CA SER A 200 23.00 16.65 -31.44
C SER A 200 23.34 17.70 -32.48
N ASP A 201 24.62 18.05 -32.59
CA ASP A 201 25.13 18.83 -33.71
C ASP A 201 24.79 18.06 -34.99
N SER A 202 23.67 18.46 -35.60
CA SER A 202 23.30 17.98 -36.91
C SER A 202 24.37 18.49 -37.88
N PRO A 203 24.86 17.69 -38.85
CA PRO A 203 26.00 18.07 -39.66
C PRO A 203 25.77 19.43 -40.32
N ASN A 204 26.68 20.37 -40.05
CA ASN A 204 26.62 21.73 -40.57
C ASN A 204 26.82 21.67 -42.09
N ASN A 205 25.72 21.77 -42.85
CA ASN A 205 25.78 21.69 -44.30
C ASN A 205 26.13 23.07 -44.88
N SER A 206 27.42 23.41 -44.86
CA SER A 206 27.96 24.48 -45.69
C SER A 206 28.09 23.97 -47.13
N ASN A 207 27.03 24.10 -47.92
CA ASN A 207 27.17 24.30 -49.36
C ASN A 207 25.89 24.89 -49.96
N LYS A 208 26.01 26.17 -50.36
CA LYS A 208 25.12 26.79 -51.33
C LYS A 208 25.36 26.10 -52.67
N ASN A 209 24.36 25.40 -53.18
CA ASN A 209 24.02 25.34 -54.61
C ASN A 209 22.60 24.76 -54.74
N GLY A 210 21.71 25.54 -55.38
CA GLY A 210 20.28 25.28 -55.43
C GLY A 210 19.91 23.99 -56.15
N ARG A 211 19.00 23.23 -55.56
CA ARG A 211 18.19 22.20 -56.23
C ARG A 211 16.71 22.58 -56.11
N PRO A 212 15.90 22.36 -57.16
CA PRO A 212 14.54 22.88 -57.20
C PRO A 212 13.68 22.22 -56.11
N LYS A 213 12.79 23.01 -55.51
CA LYS A 213 11.82 22.54 -54.51
C LYS A 213 10.94 21.46 -55.15
N ILE A 214 11.20 20.20 -54.84
CA ILE A 214 10.25 19.13 -55.11
C ILE A 214 9.07 19.37 -54.16
N ASN A 215 7.90 19.66 -54.75
CA ASN A 215 6.65 19.79 -54.02
C ASN A 215 6.49 18.59 -53.08
N ARG A 216 6.35 18.86 -51.78
CA ARG A 216 6.12 17.86 -50.75
C ARG A 216 4.73 17.25 -50.99
N ILE A 217 4.67 16.19 -51.77
CA ILE A 217 3.49 15.34 -51.84
C ILE A 217 3.33 14.70 -50.45
N ASN A 218 2.14 14.83 -49.88
CA ASN A 218 1.83 14.33 -48.55
C ASN A 218 2.02 12.80 -48.54
N ALA A 219 2.72 12.26 -47.54
CA ALA A 219 3.06 10.82 -47.50
C ALA A 219 1.81 9.91 -47.52
N PHE A 220 0.68 10.41 -47.02
CA PHE A 220 -0.62 9.73 -47.05
C PHE A 220 -1.27 9.69 -48.45
N GLU A 221 -0.99 10.63 -49.34
CA GLU A 221 -1.52 10.63 -50.72
C GLU A 221 -0.84 9.56 -51.58
N ARG A 222 0.46 9.30 -51.37
CA ARG A 222 1.18 8.22 -52.07
C ARG A 222 0.69 6.82 -51.69
N MET A 223 0.09 6.65 -50.51
CA MET A 223 -0.43 5.35 -50.07
C MET A 223 -1.82 5.05 -50.62
N ARG A 224 -2.65 6.08 -50.91
CA ARG A 224 -3.99 5.86 -51.48
C ARG A 224 -3.98 5.34 -52.92
N ASN A 225 -2.94 5.64 -53.70
CA ASN A 225 -2.87 5.22 -55.11
C ASN A 225 -2.33 3.80 -55.34
N ARG A 226 -2.02 3.02 -54.29
CA ARG A 226 -1.49 1.65 -54.45
C ARG A 226 -2.56 0.56 -54.44
N ASN A 227 -3.82 0.87 -54.15
CA ASN A 227 -4.91 -0.12 -54.09
C ASN A 227 -5.96 0.07 -55.19
N ARG A 228 -5.57 0.01 -56.45
CA ARG A 228 -6.48 -0.30 -57.56
C ARG A 228 -5.86 -1.34 -58.49
N SER A 229 -5.85 -2.58 -58.02
CA SER A 229 -5.70 -3.76 -58.86
C SER A 229 -6.75 -4.79 -58.43
N HIS A 230 -8.00 -4.49 -58.73
CA HIS A 230 -8.98 -5.51 -59.09
C HIS A 230 -9.61 -5.07 -60.41
N SER A 231 -9.12 -5.68 -61.49
CA SER A 231 -9.80 -5.73 -62.76
C SER A 231 -11.10 -6.51 -62.58
N THR A 232 -12.24 -5.82 -62.60
CA THR A 232 -13.50 -6.46 -62.93
C THR A 232 -13.52 -6.62 -64.45
N SER A 233 -13.44 -7.86 -64.91
CA SER A 233 -13.69 -8.24 -66.29
C SER A 233 -15.07 -7.75 -66.71
N GLU A 234 -15.10 -7.00 -67.81
CA GLU A 234 -16.32 -6.72 -68.57
C GLU A 234 -16.97 -8.04 -69.00
N LEU A 235 -18.24 -8.23 -68.66
CA LEU A 235 -19.14 -9.13 -69.37
C LEU A 235 -20.25 -8.27 -69.95
N ASN A 236 -20.33 -8.35 -71.27
CA ASN A 236 -21.14 -7.54 -72.17
C ASN A 236 -22.64 -7.66 -71.90
N LYS A 237 -23.32 -6.54 -72.17
CA LYS A 237 -24.76 -6.47 -72.40
C LYS A 237 -25.07 -7.03 -73.79
N GLU A 238 -26.00 -7.97 -73.86
CA GLU A 238 -27.22 -7.90 -74.68
C GLU A 238 -28.39 -8.38 -73.82
#